data_AF-A0A0T1TPP6-F1
#
_entry.id   AF-A0A0T1TPP6-F1
#
_cell.length_a   1.000
_cell.length_b   1.000
_cell.length_c   1.000
_cell.angle_alpha   90.00
_cell.angle_beta   90.00
_cell.angle_gamma   90.00
#
_symmetry.space_group_name_H-M   'P 1'
#
loop_
_entity.id
_entity.type
_entity.pdbx_description
1 polymer ?
#
loop_
_entity_poly.entity_id
_entity_poly.type
_entity_poly.pdbx_seq_one_letter_code
_entity_poly.pdbx_strand_id
1 'polypeptide(L)'
;MPRRTATMLASTLMLIALLCAGVLIPVPYAEMSPGPTVNTLGDHGGEPVLQISGRKTYTTSGHLNMTTVRVTSADYRMNLVEAVYGWLAHDNKVVPHDTLYPDGKTEEQSTQENAEEFSQSQESAKVAALKELDIPVTSWVIVSTVVKGSPAEGRLHAGDVIKAVDGTAVKEPGDVAKLVTKHKAGEKVVFRIVPAKDQAAAEKANKAATRTQDVTITTATSDDSGEKRAIVGISAGTDHTFPFTIDIKLADVGGPSAGLMFALGIYDKLTPGSLTGGRFVAGTGTIDDTGKVGPIGGIEMKTVGARSQGAQYFLTPAENCAAAAKDTPSGLRLVKVNTIDDALAALKDIRGGDTADLPKCTK
;
A
#
# COMPACT_ATOMS: atom_id res chain seq x y z
N MET A 1 -12.13 39.93 -51.26
CA MET A 1 -10.93 39.30 -50.68
C MET A 1 -10.27 38.39 -51.71
N PRO A 2 -8.96 38.48 -51.97
CA PRO A 2 -8.28 37.47 -52.78
C PRO A 2 -8.49 36.08 -52.16
N ARG A 3 -8.73 35.05 -52.98
CA ARG A 3 -8.97 33.66 -52.52
C ARG A 3 -7.95 33.20 -51.49
N ARG A 4 -6.68 33.61 -51.64
CA ARG A 4 -5.59 33.34 -50.69
C ARG A 4 -5.83 33.89 -49.28
N THR A 5 -6.30 35.14 -49.14
CA THR A 5 -6.65 35.70 -47.82
C THR A 5 -7.85 35.00 -47.19
N ALA A 6 -8.85 34.61 -47.98
CA ALA A 6 -10.01 33.89 -47.44
C ALA A 6 -9.62 32.48 -46.95
N THR A 7 -8.79 31.76 -47.72
CA THR A 7 -8.26 30.45 -47.30
C THR A 7 -7.36 30.56 -46.08
N MET A 8 -6.48 31.57 -46.02
CA MET A 8 -5.64 31.83 -44.84
C MET A 8 -6.50 32.13 -43.60
N LEU A 9 -7.50 33.02 -43.72
CA LEU A 9 -8.36 33.38 -42.59
C LEU A 9 -9.19 32.18 -42.10
N ALA A 10 -9.76 31.40 -43.02
CA ALA A 10 -10.52 30.20 -42.69
C ALA A 10 -9.63 29.13 -42.03
N SER A 11 -8.40 28.94 -42.52
CA SER A 11 -7.44 27.99 -41.94
C SER A 11 -7.00 28.44 -40.54
N THR A 12 -6.74 29.73 -40.34
CA THR A 12 -6.39 30.28 -39.03
C THR A 12 -7.54 30.17 -38.04
N LEU A 13 -8.77 30.49 -38.44
CA LEU A 13 -9.95 30.34 -37.59
C LEU A 13 -10.21 28.87 -37.24
N MET A 14 -10.02 27.96 -38.20
CA MET A 14 -10.15 26.52 -37.96
C MET A 14 -9.05 26.00 -37.03
N LEU A 15 -7.81 26.48 -37.18
CA LEU A 15 -6.72 26.17 -36.25
C LEU A 15 -7.02 26.69 -34.84
N ILE A 16 -7.50 27.92 -34.71
CA ILE A 16 -7.91 28.49 -33.41
C ILE A 16 -9.04 27.66 -32.81
N ALA A 17 -10.05 27.29 -33.59
CA ALA A 17 -11.15 26.45 -33.11
C ALA A 17 -10.66 25.07 -32.63
N LEU A 18 -9.72 24.44 -33.35
CA LEU A 18 -9.11 23.17 -32.95
C LEU A 18 -8.25 23.31 -31.68
N LEU A 19 -7.50 24.40 -31.53
CA LEU A 19 -6.74 24.69 -30.32
C LEU A 19 -7.65 24.94 -29.12
N CYS A 20 -8.71 25.73 -29.30
CA CYS A 20 -9.73 25.95 -28.28
C CYS A 20 -10.42 24.63 -27.90
N ALA A 21 -10.77 23.78 -28.87
CA ALA A 21 -11.34 22.47 -28.60
C ALA A 21 -10.36 21.58 -27.82
N GLY A 22 -9.07 21.58 -28.17
CA GLY A 22 -8.05 20.81 -27.46
C GLY A 22 -7.83 21.23 -26.00
N VAL A 23 -8.03 22.51 -25.69
CA VAL A 23 -7.91 23.02 -24.31
C VAL A 23 -9.21 22.84 -23.51
N LEU A 24 -10.37 22.93 -24.16
CA LEU A 24 -11.67 22.91 -23.47
C LEU A 24 -12.27 21.51 -23.32
N ILE A 25 -11.86 20.53 -24.14
CA ILE A 25 -12.38 19.17 -24.09
C ILE A 25 -11.48 18.32 -23.19
N PRO A 26 -12.01 17.81 -22.05
CA PRO A 26 -11.26 16.92 -21.19
C PRO A 26 -11.07 15.55 -21.86
N VAL A 27 -9.93 14.92 -21.60
CA VAL A 27 -9.59 13.58 -22.08
C VAL A 27 -9.55 12.59 -20.91
N PRO A 28 -9.86 11.30 -21.12
CA PRO A 28 -10.01 10.31 -20.04
C PRO A 28 -8.66 9.73 -19.59
N TYR A 29 -7.72 10.61 -19.25
CA TYR A 29 -6.36 10.24 -18.86
C TYR A 29 -5.99 10.92 -17.54
N ALA A 30 -5.06 10.30 -16.83
CA ALA A 30 -4.44 10.77 -15.61
C ALA A 30 -2.91 10.78 -15.77
N GLU A 31 -2.23 11.57 -14.94
CA GLU A 31 -0.78 11.70 -14.97
C GLU A 31 -0.14 11.13 -13.71
N MET A 32 0.92 10.34 -13.90
CA MET A 32 1.83 9.90 -12.85
C MET A 32 3.19 10.57 -12.99
N SER A 33 3.72 11.11 -11.89
CA SER A 33 5.06 11.72 -11.83
C SER A 33 5.83 11.28 -10.57
N PRO A 34 7.18 11.42 -10.55
CA PRO A 34 7.98 11.09 -9.38
C PRO A 34 7.52 11.84 -8.13
N GLY A 35 7.24 11.10 -7.06
CA GLY A 35 6.91 11.67 -5.76
C GLY A 35 8.15 11.92 -4.89
N PRO A 36 7.97 12.57 -3.73
CA PRO A 36 9.05 12.71 -2.76
C PRO A 36 9.55 11.35 -2.27
N THR A 37 10.80 11.32 -1.83
CA THR A 37 11.36 10.18 -1.11
C THR A 37 11.48 10.51 0.36
N VAL A 38 11.26 9.54 1.23
CA VAL A 38 11.34 9.74 2.69
C VAL A 38 12.28 8.70 3.29
N ASN A 39 13.24 9.15 4.09
CA ASN A 39 14.15 8.26 4.81
C ASN A 39 13.44 7.67 6.03
N THR A 40 13.18 6.37 6.04
CA THR A 40 12.45 5.70 7.13
C THR A 40 13.23 5.72 8.44
N LEU A 41 14.55 5.92 8.39
CA LEU A 41 15.41 6.00 9.57
C LEU A 41 15.45 7.39 10.21
N GLY A 42 15.06 8.43 9.46
CA GLY A 42 15.18 9.84 9.83
C GLY A 42 13.85 10.49 10.21
N ASP A 43 13.81 11.81 10.04
CA ASP A 43 12.67 12.66 10.40
C ASP A 43 11.93 13.16 9.14
N HIS A 44 10.63 13.36 9.27
CA HIS A 44 9.77 13.99 8.27
C HIS A 44 8.85 15.01 8.96
N GLY A 45 8.85 16.26 8.49
CA GLY A 45 8.04 17.32 9.11
C GLY A 45 8.41 17.67 10.56
N GLY A 46 9.64 17.35 10.99
CA GLY A 46 10.11 17.57 12.37
C GLY A 46 9.78 16.44 13.35
N GLU A 47 9.16 15.35 12.88
CA GLU A 47 8.90 14.15 13.68
C GLU A 47 9.65 12.92 13.11
N PRO A 48 10.14 12.00 13.96
CA PRO A 48 10.71 10.74 13.49
C PRO A 48 9.70 9.91 12.70
N VAL A 49 10.11 9.40 11.55
CA VAL A 49 9.24 8.56 10.69
C VAL A 49 8.89 7.25 11.40
N LEU A 50 9.85 6.66 12.10
CA LEU A 50 9.68 5.44 12.89
C LEU A 50 10.01 5.71 14.35
N GLN A 51 9.01 5.58 15.23
CA GLN A 51 9.14 5.72 16.66
C GLN A 51 8.81 4.39 17.35
N ILE A 52 9.76 3.85 18.12
CA ILE A 52 9.60 2.59 18.85
C ILE A 52 9.79 2.87 20.34
N SER A 53 8.83 2.43 21.16
CA SER A 53 8.88 2.56 22.62
C SER A 53 8.54 1.22 23.29
N GLY A 54 8.99 1.03 24.54
CA GLY A 54 8.80 -0.24 25.25
C GLY A 54 9.82 -1.34 24.91
N ARG A 55 10.82 -1.04 24.07
CA ARG A 55 11.95 -1.93 23.76
C ARG A 55 13.23 -1.14 23.51
N LYS A 56 14.39 -1.77 23.73
CA LYS A 56 15.68 -1.19 23.38
C LYS A 56 15.77 -0.96 21.87
N THR A 57 16.09 0.26 21.49
CA THR A 57 16.40 0.66 20.11
C THR A 57 17.88 0.99 19.96
N TYR A 58 18.35 1.01 18.72
CA TYR A 58 19.72 1.35 18.37
C TYR A 58 19.74 2.61 17.52
N THR A 59 20.74 3.47 17.77
CA THR A 59 21.00 4.61 16.90
C THR A 59 21.50 4.11 15.56
N THR A 60 20.93 4.67 14.50
CA THR A 60 21.26 4.33 13.13
C THR A 60 21.55 5.59 12.34
N SER A 61 22.23 5.42 11.22
CA SER A 61 22.57 6.48 10.28
C SER A 61 22.57 5.93 8.86
N GLY A 62 22.54 6.84 7.88
CA GLY A 62 22.45 6.51 6.47
C GLY A 62 21.05 6.74 5.91
N HIS A 63 20.81 6.20 4.71
CA HIS A 63 19.60 6.44 3.95
C HIS A 63 18.95 5.12 3.57
N LEU A 64 17.75 4.93 4.10
CA LEU A 64 16.85 3.85 3.74
C LEU A 64 15.55 4.50 3.28
N ASN A 65 15.54 4.97 2.04
CA ASN A 65 14.48 5.83 1.54
C ASN A 65 13.37 5.01 0.87
N MET A 66 12.14 5.21 1.30
CA MET A 66 10.97 4.83 0.50
C MET A 66 10.71 5.87 -0.58
N THR A 67 10.14 5.44 -1.69
CA THR A 67 9.77 6.31 -2.83
C THR A 67 8.27 6.31 -3.07
N THR A 68 7.73 7.48 -3.38
CA THR A 68 6.31 7.65 -3.70
C THR A 68 6.12 8.03 -5.17
N VAL A 69 4.88 8.01 -5.63
CA VAL A 69 4.45 8.49 -6.94
C VAL A 69 3.36 9.53 -6.70
N ARG A 70 3.41 10.63 -7.44
CA ARG A 70 2.31 11.60 -7.48
C ARG A 70 1.35 11.18 -8.57
N VAL A 71 0.07 11.12 -8.24
CA VAL A 71 -1.02 10.90 -9.18
C VAL A 71 -1.89 12.14 -9.20
N THR A 72 -2.37 12.53 -10.38
CA THR A 72 -3.46 13.52 -10.49
C THR A 72 -4.71 12.98 -9.83
N SER A 73 -5.46 13.81 -9.11
CA SER A 73 -6.68 13.42 -8.38
C SER A 73 -7.77 12.85 -9.31
N ALA A 74 -8.71 12.11 -8.74
CA ALA A 74 -9.82 11.48 -9.45
C ALA A 74 -10.72 12.51 -10.16
N ASP A 75 -10.85 13.71 -9.61
CA ASP A 75 -11.62 14.81 -10.16
C ASP A 75 -10.84 15.66 -11.18
N TYR A 76 -9.53 15.44 -11.33
CA TYR A 76 -8.70 16.19 -12.26
C TYR A 76 -9.12 15.95 -13.71
N ARG A 77 -9.33 17.04 -14.43
CA ARG A 77 -9.75 17.03 -15.84
C ARG A 77 -8.58 17.44 -16.73
N MET A 78 -7.79 16.47 -17.13
CA MET A 78 -6.69 16.71 -18.07
C MET A 78 -7.24 17.10 -19.45
N ASN A 79 -6.67 18.12 -20.08
CA ASN A 79 -7.00 18.50 -21.46
C ASN A 79 -6.06 17.82 -22.48
N LEU A 80 -6.38 17.93 -23.77
CA LEU A 80 -5.61 17.25 -24.82
C LEU A 80 -4.17 17.77 -24.93
N VAL A 81 -3.95 19.06 -24.68
CA VAL A 81 -2.61 19.66 -24.74
C VAL A 81 -1.72 19.12 -23.61
N GLU A 82 -2.27 19.03 -22.41
CA GLU A 82 -1.60 18.43 -21.24
C GLU A 82 -1.26 16.96 -21.48
N ALA A 83 -2.20 16.17 -22.03
CA ALA A 83 -1.96 14.76 -22.35
C ALA A 83 -0.82 14.57 -23.36
N VAL A 84 -0.80 15.38 -24.44
CA VAL A 84 0.28 15.33 -25.44
C VAL A 84 1.60 15.79 -24.85
N TYR A 85 1.60 16.84 -24.03
CA TYR A 85 2.80 17.30 -23.34
C TYR A 85 3.35 16.23 -22.38
N GLY A 86 2.49 15.62 -21.57
CA GLY A 86 2.86 14.55 -20.63
C GLY A 86 3.38 13.28 -21.32
N TRP A 87 2.92 12.96 -22.55
CA TRP A 87 3.50 11.88 -23.36
C TRP A 87 4.88 12.19 -23.92
N LEU A 88 5.20 13.47 -24.14
CA LEU A 88 6.51 13.90 -24.64
C LEU A 88 7.51 14.14 -23.50
N ALA A 89 7.02 14.40 -22.29
CA ALA A 89 7.82 14.46 -21.07
C ALA A 89 8.41 13.08 -20.75
N HIS A 90 9.71 13.02 -20.46
CA HIS A 90 10.41 11.75 -20.19
C HIS A 90 10.28 11.29 -18.73
N ASP A 91 9.82 12.19 -17.87
CA ASP A 91 9.69 12.02 -16.41
C ASP A 91 8.24 11.86 -15.96
N ASN A 92 7.26 11.88 -16.86
CA ASN A 92 5.85 11.71 -16.54
C ASN A 92 5.25 10.55 -17.34
N LYS A 93 4.20 9.93 -16.80
CA LYS A 93 3.48 8.83 -17.46
C LYS A 93 2.00 9.13 -17.48
N VAL A 94 1.49 9.37 -18.67
CA VAL A 94 0.06 9.53 -18.92
C VAL A 94 -0.57 8.16 -19.09
N VAL A 95 -1.52 7.83 -18.23
CA VAL A 95 -2.26 6.55 -18.23
C VAL A 95 -3.76 6.80 -18.32
N PRO A 96 -4.56 5.83 -18.79
CA PRO A 96 -6.01 5.96 -18.75
C PRO A 96 -6.49 6.22 -17.32
N HIS A 97 -7.43 7.15 -17.15
CA HIS A 97 -7.95 7.54 -15.82
C HIS A 97 -8.53 6.33 -15.08
N ASP A 98 -9.29 5.49 -15.80
CA ASP A 98 -9.90 4.25 -15.29
C ASP A 98 -8.87 3.20 -14.81
N THR A 99 -7.60 3.30 -15.22
CA THR A 99 -6.53 2.43 -14.68
C THR A 99 -6.17 2.78 -13.23
N LEU A 100 -6.33 4.05 -12.84
CA LEU A 100 -6.06 4.50 -11.46
C LEU A 100 -7.35 4.56 -10.63
N TYR A 101 -8.47 4.89 -11.27
CA TYR A 101 -9.77 5.08 -10.63
C TYR A 101 -10.84 4.20 -11.30
N PRO A 102 -10.74 2.86 -11.18
CA PRO A 102 -11.71 1.95 -11.79
C PRO A 102 -13.11 2.19 -11.23
N ASP A 103 -14.14 1.89 -12.03
CA ASP A 103 -15.56 1.98 -11.68
C ASP A 103 -16.04 3.41 -11.34
N GLY A 104 -15.27 4.45 -11.69
CA GLY A 104 -15.64 5.84 -11.47
C GLY A 104 -15.65 6.24 -10.00
N LYS A 105 -14.78 5.63 -9.17
CA LYS A 105 -14.60 5.96 -7.75
C LYS A 105 -14.42 7.46 -7.55
N THR A 106 -15.03 8.01 -6.48
CA THR A 106 -14.83 9.41 -6.11
C THR A 106 -13.45 9.62 -5.47
N GLU A 107 -13.00 10.88 -5.42
CA GLU A 107 -11.74 11.24 -4.76
C GLU A 107 -11.75 10.83 -3.28
N GLU A 108 -12.88 11.02 -2.58
CA GLU A 108 -13.01 10.62 -1.18
C GLU A 108 -12.89 9.10 -1.02
N GLN A 109 -13.49 8.32 -1.91
CA GLN A 109 -13.39 6.85 -1.89
C GLN A 109 -11.96 6.39 -2.15
N SER A 110 -11.28 6.97 -3.14
CA SER A 110 -9.89 6.63 -3.44
C SER A 110 -8.93 7.03 -2.32
N THR A 111 -9.11 8.21 -1.73
CA THR A 111 -8.32 8.66 -0.58
C THR A 111 -8.51 7.74 0.61
N GLN A 112 -9.75 7.31 0.90
CA GLN A 112 -10.04 6.38 1.99
C GLN A 112 -9.37 5.01 1.75
N GLU A 113 -9.54 4.44 0.56
CA GLU A 113 -8.93 3.15 0.18
C GLU A 113 -7.39 3.21 0.29
N ASN A 114 -6.76 4.26 -0.25
CA ASN A 114 -5.32 4.46 -0.15
C ASN A 114 -4.83 4.58 1.30
N ALA A 115 -5.62 5.20 2.18
CA ALA A 115 -5.30 5.30 3.60
C ALA A 115 -5.45 3.95 4.33
N GLU A 116 -6.46 3.17 3.98
CA GLU A 116 -6.66 1.80 4.50
C GLU A 116 -5.52 0.88 4.06
N GLU A 117 -5.16 0.88 2.78
CA GLU A 117 -4.02 0.12 2.24
C GLU A 117 -2.69 0.53 2.88
N PHE A 118 -2.50 1.83 3.13
CA PHE A 118 -1.30 2.33 3.81
C PHE A 118 -1.23 1.83 5.25
N SER A 119 -2.34 1.90 5.99
CA SER A 119 -2.43 1.35 7.35
C SER A 119 -2.11 -0.14 7.38
N GLN A 120 -2.71 -0.93 6.48
CA GLN A 120 -2.43 -2.36 6.37
C GLN A 120 -0.95 -2.62 6.02
N SER A 121 -0.36 -1.82 5.13
CA SER A 121 1.06 -1.93 4.80
C SER A 121 1.98 -1.62 5.98
N GLN A 122 1.59 -0.74 6.90
CA GLN A 122 2.34 -0.49 8.12
C GLN A 122 2.27 -1.68 9.07
N GLU A 123 1.07 -2.26 9.23
CA GLU A 123 0.85 -3.44 10.08
C GLU A 123 1.65 -4.64 9.60
N SER A 124 1.52 -5.04 8.33
CA SER A 124 2.31 -6.15 7.77
C SER A 124 3.82 -5.88 7.82
N ALA A 125 4.25 -4.63 7.68
CA ALA A 125 5.66 -4.28 7.84
C ALA A 125 6.17 -4.50 9.28
N LYS A 126 5.37 -4.16 10.29
CA LYS A 126 5.68 -4.45 11.70
C LYS A 126 5.78 -5.96 11.91
N VAL A 127 4.80 -6.73 11.42
CA VAL A 127 4.79 -8.20 11.55
C VAL A 127 6.02 -8.81 10.91
N ALA A 128 6.32 -8.47 9.66
CA ALA A 128 7.47 -9.00 8.93
C ALA A 128 8.80 -8.68 9.64
N ALA A 129 8.98 -7.44 10.10
CA ALA A 129 10.20 -7.04 10.80
C ALA A 129 10.38 -7.76 12.14
N LEU A 130 9.30 -7.91 12.90
CA LEU A 130 9.34 -8.59 14.21
C LEU A 130 9.56 -10.09 14.05
N LYS A 131 9.00 -10.70 13.00
CA LYS A 131 9.22 -12.09 12.67
C LYS A 131 10.70 -12.36 12.35
N GLU A 132 11.37 -11.49 11.60
CA GLU A 132 12.82 -11.64 11.37
C GLU A 132 13.70 -11.44 12.59
N LEU A 133 13.13 -10.93 13.68
CA LEU A 133 13.81 -10.78 14.95
C LEU A 133 13.42 -11.86 15.96
N ASP A 134 12.68 -12.89 15.51
CA ASP A 134 12.08 -13.94 16.34
C ASP A 134 11.23 -13.38 17.49
N ILE A 135 10.60 -12.21 17.27
CA ILE A 135 9.72 -11.57 18.25
C ILE A 135 8.29 -12.06 18.01
N PRO A 136 7.64 -12.67 19.01
CA PRO A 136 6.30 -13.19 18.84
C PRO A 136 5.29 -12.07 18.62
N VAL A 137 4.47 -12.20 17.57
CA VAL A 137 3.32 -11.35 17.29
C VAL A 137 2.06 -12.19 17.42
N THR A 138 1.08 -11.69 18.17
CA THR A 138 -0.21 -12.38 18.28
C THR A 138 -1.13 -11.87 17.19
N SER A 139 -1.74 -12.78 16.43
CA SER A 139 -2.66 -12.43 15.35
C SER A 139 -4.06 -12.96 15.66
N TRP A 140 -5.08 -12.25 15.20
CA TRP A 140 -6.46 -12.68 15.33
C TRP A 140 -7.31 -12.17 14.18
N VAL A 141 -8.41 -12.89 13.93
CA VAL A 141 -9.37 -12.53 12.90
C VAL A 141 -10.35 -11.50 13.47
N ILE A 142 -10.52 -10.39 12.78
CA ILE A 142 -11.45 -9.31 13.15
C ILE A 142 -12.50 -9.09 12.07
N VAL A 143 -13.57 -8.41 12.47
CA VAL A 143 -14.45 -7.70 11.53
C VAL A 143 -13.67 -6.47 11.04
N SER A 144 -13.19 -6.50 9.80
CA SER A 144 -12.48 -5.37 9.20
C SER A 144 -13.47 -4.28 8.78
N THR A 145 -14.54 -4.67 8.09
CA THR A 145 -15.58 -3.74 7.62
C THR A 145 -16.96 -4.37 7.77
N VAL A 146 -17.96 -3.55 8.04
CA VAL A 146 -19.37 -3.94 8.01
C VAL A 146 -20.04 -3.23 6.84
N VAL A 147 -20.66 -4.00 5.95
CA VAL A 147 -21.34 -3.45 4.77
C VAL A 147 -22.64 -2.79 5.21
N LYS A 148 -22.85 -1.54 4.78
CA LYS A 148 -24.08 -0.79 5.05
C LYS A 148 -25.29 -1.47 4.41
N GLY A 149 -26.41 -1.53 5.11
CA GLY A 149 -27.65 -2.19 4.68
C GLY A 149 -27.62 -3.71 4.81
N SER A 150 -26.55 -4.29 5.36
CA SER A 150 -26.40 -5.73 5.48
C SER A 150 -26.93 -6.29 6.81
N PRO A 151 -27.15 -7.62 6.91
CA PRO A 151 -27.63 -8.23 8.15
C PRO A 151 -26.73 -8.04 9.38
N ALA A 152 -25.43 -7.80 9.18
CA ALA A 152 -24.47 -7.55 10.25
C ALA A 152 -24.50 -6.10 10.77
N GLU A 153 -25.14 -5.17 10.06
CA GLU A 153 -25.21 -3.76 10.45
C GLU A 153 -25.86 -3.59 11.84
N GLY A 154 -25.17 -2.87 12.72
CA GLY A 154 -25.61 -2.64 14.11
C GLY A 154 -25.50 -3.86 15.03
N ARG A 155 -24.98 -4.99 14.54
CA ARG A 155 -24.82 -6.24 15.31
C ARG A 155 -23.35 -6.60 15.51
N LEU A 156 -22.57 -6.48 14.45
CA LEU A 156 -21.12 -6.53 14.48
C LEU A 156 -20.58 -5.13 14.22
N HIS A 157 -19.39 -4.86 14.74
CA HIS A 157 -18.70 -3.60 14.58
C HIS A 157 -17.27 -3.85 14.09
N ALA A 158 -16.72 -2.90 13.34
CA ALA A 158 -15.31 -2.96 12.96
C ALA A 158 -14.42 -3.05 14.20
N GLY A 159 -13.44 -3.95 14.17
CA GLY A 159 -12.56 -4.27 15.30
C GLY A 159 -13.07 -5.37 16.24
N ASP A 160 -14.29 -5.90 16.06
CA ASP A 160 -14.73 -7.07 16.83
C ASP A 160 -13.89 -8.30 16.46
N VAL A 161 -13.29 -8.97 17.45
CA VAL A 161 -12.45 -10.16 17.22
C VAL A 161 -13.32 -11.39 17.12
N ILE A 162 -13.26 -12.09 15.99
CA ILE A 162 -14.03 -13.31 15.72
C ILE A 162 -13.26 -14.52 16.25
N LYS A 163 -13.79 -15.14 17.32
CA LYS A 163 -13.21 -16.37 17.90
C LYS A 163 -13.78 -17.64 17.27
N ALA A 164 -15.07 -17.64 16.96
CA ALA A 164 -15.74 -18.79 16.36
C ALA A 164 -16.99 -18.38 15.57
N VAL A 165 -17.35 -19.22 14.60
CA VAL A 165 -18.64 -19.16 13.88
C VAL A 165 -19.32 -20.51 14.04
N ASP A 166 -20.55 -20.52 14.56
CA ASP A 166 -21.34 -21.71 14.91
C ASP A 166 -20.57 -22.74 15.74
N GLY A 167 -19.83 -22.25 16.73
CA GLY A 167 -18.99 -23.06 17.61
C GLY A 167 -17.69 -23.58 16.97
N THR A 168 -17.47 -23.36 15.66
CA THR A 168 -16.22 -23.72 14.98
C THR A 168 -15.22 -22.58 15.13
N ALA A 169 -14.03 -22.88 15.65
CA ALA A 169 -12.97 -21.88 15.85
C ALA A 169 -12.51 -21.30 14.50
N VAL A 170 -12.34 -19.99 14.47
CA VAL A 170 -11.83 -19.23 13.32
C VAL A 170 -10.35 -18.95 13.54
N LYS A 171 -9.50 -19.30 12.56
CA LYS A 171 -8.05 -19.09 12.62
C LYS A 171 -7.55 -18.10 11.58
N GLU A 172 -8.19 -18.08 10.41
CA GLU A 172 -7.87 -17.16 9.31
C GLU A 172 -9.16 -16.49 8.80
N PRO A 173 -9.07 -15.30 8.17
CA PRO A 173 -10.24 -14.60 7.64
C PRO A 173 -11.07 -15.45 6.68
N GLY A 174 -10.40 -16.30 5.89
CA GLY A 174 -11.04 -17.25 4.97
C GLY A 174 -11.97 -18.25 5.66
N ASP A 175 -11.73 -18.60 6.93
CA ASP A 175 -12.61 -19.51 7.69
C ASP A 175 -13.99 -18.90 7.88
N VAL A 176 -14.08 -17.58 8.11
CA VAL A 176 -15.36 -16.88 8.30
C VAL A 176 -16.22 -17.02 7.04
N ALA A 177 -15.64 -16.73 5.87
CA ALA A 177 -16.34 -16.87 4.60
C ALA A 177 -16.76 -18.32 4.34
N LYS A 178 -15.86 -19.29 4.57
CA LYS A 178 -16.14 -20.73 4.41
C LYS A 178 -17.26 -21.21 5.35
N LEU A 179 -17.34 -20.69 6.57
CA LEU A 179 -18.35 -21.09 7.55
C LEU A 179 -19.72 -20.47 7.24
N VAL A 180 -19.76 -19.17 6.94
CA VAL A 180 -21.02 -18.47 6.60
C VAL A 180 -21.65 -19.02 5.32
N THR A 181 -20.85 -19.30 4.29
CA THR A 181 -21.36 -19.75 2.99
C THR A 181 -21.89 -21.18 2.97
N LYS A 182 -21.69 -21.97 4.04
CA LYS A 182 -22.34 -23.28 4.21
C LYS A 182 -23.83 -23.17 4.47
N HIS A 183 -24.30 -22.01 4.90
CA HIS A 183 -25.70 -21.74 5.20
C HIS A 183 -26.49 -21.36 3.95
N LYS A 184 -27.81 -21.45 4.08
CA LYS A 184 -28.75 -20.86 3.12
C LYS A 184 -29.21 -19.50 3.60
N ALA A 185 -29.54 -18.61 2.68
CA ALA A 185 -30.14 -17.32 3.02
C ALA A 185 -31.39 -17.50 3.90
N GLY A 186 -31.49 -16.69 4.96
CA GLY A 186 -32.53 -16.78 5.98
C GLY A 186 -32.17 -17.67 7.18
N GLU A 187 -31.09 -18.45 7.11
CA GLU A 187 -30.59 -19.22 8.26
C GLU A 187 -29.80 -18.33 9.22
N LYS A 188 -29.78 -18.74 10.50
CA LYS A 188 -29.05 -18.05 11.56
C LYS A 188 -27.62 -18.58 11.66
N VAL A 189 -26.69 -17.66 11.81
CA VAL A 189 -25.27 -17.91 12.07
C VAL A 189 -24.90 -17.22 13.38
N VAL A 190 -24.18 -17.92 14.26
CA VAL A 190 -23.75 -17.42 15.57
C VAL A 190 -22.26 -17.10 15.56
N PHE A 191 -21.94 -15.82 15.74
CA PHE A 191 -20.56 -15.34 15.89
C PHE A 191 -20.21 -15.23 17.37
N ARG A 192 -19.18 -15.96 17.80
CA ARG A 192 -18.56 -15.71 19.11
C ARG A 192 -17.46 -14.67 18.92
N ILE A 193 -17.65 -13.50 19.51
CA ILE A 193 -16.73 -12.38 19.37
C ILE A 193 -16.19 -11.88 20.71
N VAL A 194 -15.05 -11.21 20.67
CA VAL A 194 -14.63 -10.25 21.69
C VAL A 194 -14.93 -8.84 21.14
N PRO A 195 -15.73 -8.02 21.84
CA PRO A 195 -16.03 -6.66 21.39
C PRO A 195 -14.75 -5.82 21.20
N ALA A 196 -14.70 -4.98 20.17
CA ALA A 196 -13.54 -4.13 19.86
C ALA A 196 -13.03 -3.32 21.08
N LYS A 197 -13.96 -2.80 21.90
CA LYS A 197 -13.64 -2.05 23.12
C LYS A 197 -12.97 -2.91 24.19
N ASP A 198 -13.43 -4.14 24.38
CA ASP A 198 -12.87 -5.08 25.35
C ASP A 198 -11.49 -5.56 24.89
N GLN A 199 -11.33 -5.77 23.58
CA GLN A 199 -10.04 -6.09 22.96
C GLN A 199 -9.03 -4.95 23.17
N ALA A 200 -9.38 -3.72 22.77
CA ALA A 200 -8.50 -2.56 22.94
C ALA A 200 -8.15 -2.28 24.41
N ALA A 201 -9.07 -2.54 25.35
CA ALA A 201 -8.79 -2.40 26.78
C ALA A 201 -7.81 -3.47 27.27
N ALA A 202 -7.93 -4.70 26.78
CA ALA A 202 -7.04 -5.80 27.13
C ALA A 202 -5.62 -5.57 26.60
N GLU A 203 -5.48 -5.08 25.37
CA GLU A 203 -4.20 -4.69 24.75
C GLU A 203 -3.49 -3.60 25.55
N LYS A 204 -4.21 -2.52 25.91
CA LYS A 204 -3.67 -1.46 26.77
C LYS A 204 -3.19 -1.98 28.13
N ALA A 205 -3.82 -3.03 28.63
CA ALA A 205 -3.45 -3.68 29.89
C ALA A 205 -2.40 -4.80 29.72
N ASN A 206 -1.91 -5.05 28.50
CA ASN A 206 -1.03 -6.17 28.13
C ASN A 206 -1.58 -7.53 28.61
N LYS A 207 -2.88 -7.77 28.40
CA LYS A 207 -3.58 -9.01 28.78
C LYS A 207 -4.42 -9.53 27.62
N ALA A 208 -4.70 -10.83 27.64
CA ALA A 208 -5.66 -11.41 26.70
C ALA A 208 -7.10 -11.01 27.10
N ALA A 209 -7.89 -10.59 26.12
CA ALA A 209 -9.32 -10.37 26.33
C ALA A 209 -10.03 -11.70 26.58
N THR A 210 -10.78 -11.77 27.69
CA THR A 210 -11.49 -13.00 28.10
C THR A 210 -13.01 -12.90 27.93
N ARG A 211 -13.55 -11.68 27.87
CA ARG A 211 -14.97 -11.45 27.70
C ARG A 211 -15.36 -11.74 26.25
N THR A 212 -16.21 -12.75 26.08
CA THR A 212 -16.80 -13.09 24.79
C THR A 212 -18.30 -12.88 24.82
N GLN A 213 -18.89 -12.63 23.66
CA GLN A 213 -20.33 -12.58 23.46
C GLN A 213 -20.72 -13.31 22.17
N ASP A 214 -21.89 -13.95 22.19
CA ASP A 214 -22.45 -14.62 21.02
C ASP A 214 -23.44 -13.67 20.33
N VAL A 215 -23.18 -13.36 19.06
CA VAL A 215 -24.00 -12.49 18.21
C VAL A 215 -24.66 -13.35 17.14
N THR A 216 -25.98 -13.44 17.17
CA THR A 216 -26.75 -14.17 16.15
C THR A 216 -27.17 -13.23 15.02
N ILE A 217 -26.83 -13.63 13.79
CA ILE A 217 -27.13 -12.90 12.56
C ILE A 217 -27.91 -13.82 11.62
N THR A 218 -28.98 -13.29 11.01
CA THR A 218 -29.72 -14.00 9.96
C THR A 218 -29.07 -13.69 8.63
N THR A 219 -28.63 -14.71 7.90
CA THR A 219 -27.98 -14.54 6.60
C THR A 219 -28.95 -14.00 5.54
N ALA A 220 -28.41 -13.30 4.55
CA ALA A 220 -29.12 -12.87 3.35
C ALA A 220 -28.47 -13.48 2.10
N THR A 221 -29.14 -13.39 0.96
CA THR A 221 -28.58 -13.77 -0.34
C THR A 221 -27.60 -12.71 -0.81
N SER A 222 -26.45 -13.11 -1.37
CA SER A 222 -25.49 -12.17 -1.96
C SER A 222 -26.12 -11.35 -3.08
N ASP A 223 -25.79 -10.06 -3.10
CA ASP A 223 -26.17 -9.08 -4.11
C ASP A 223 -25.08 -8.83 -5.16
N ASP A 224 -23.94 -9.53 -5.04
CA ASP A 224 -22.84 -9.54 -5.99
C ASP A 224 -23.18 -10.25 -7.32
N SER A 225 -22.32 -10.01 -8.33
CA SER A 225 -22.39 -10.59 -9.68
C SER A 225 -21.97 -12.07 -9.74
N GLY A 226 -21.54 -12.64 -8.61
CA GLY A 226 -21.11 -14.02 -8.49
C GLY A 226 -22.25 -15.02 -8.26
N GLU A 227 -21.88 -16.26 -7.97
CA GLU A 227 -22.84 -17.28 -7.54
C GLU A 227 -23.56 -16.87 -6.26
N LYS A 228 -24.88 -17.05 -6.25
CA LYS A 228 -25.71 -16.71 -5.10
C LYS A 228 -25.34 -17.57 -3.89
N ARG A 229 -24.94 -16.91 -2.82
CA ARG A 229 -24.48 -17.52 -1.57
C ARG A 229 -25.05 -16.80 -0.36
N ALA A 230 -25.05 -17.46 0.78
CA ALA A 230 -25.38 -16.81 2.05
C ALA A 230 -24.28 -15.83 2.44
N ILE A 231 -24.68 -14.64 2.87
CA ILE A 231 -23.81 -13.58 3.39
C ILE A 231 -24.38 -13.01 4.68
N VAL A 232 -23.49 -12.46 5.51
CA VAL A 232 -23.85 -11.61 6.65
C VAL A 232 -23.49 -10.14 6.43
N GLY A 233 -22.65 -9.85 5.42
CA GLY A 233 -22.23 -8.49 5.07
C GLY A 233 -21.11 -7.93 5.92
N ILE A 234 -20.08 -8.72 6.19
CA ILE A 234 -18.81 -8.24 6.76
C ILE A 234 -17.66 -8.62 5.84
N SER A 235 -16.58 -7.85 5.92
CA SER A 235 -15.24 -8.28 5.50
C SER A 235 -14.48 -8.74 6.74
N ALA A 236 -13.97 -9.97 6.74
CA ALA A 236 -13.08 -10.45 7.78
C ALA A 236 -11.64 -10.05 7.43
N GLY A 237 -10.89 -9.57 8.41
CA GLY A 237 -9.48 -9.23 8.28
C GLY A 237 -8.64 -9.89 9.36
N THR A 238 -7.33 -9.72 9.27
CA THR A 238 -6.39 -10.08 10.34
C THR A 238 -5.95 -8.79 11.02
N ASP A 239 -5.82 -8.85 12.34
CA ASP A 239 -5.26 -7.78 13.16
C ASP A 239 -4.23 -8.38 14.13
N HIS A 240 -3.35 -7.54 14.65
CA HIS A 240 -2.18 -7.96 15.40
C HIS A 240 -2.03 -7.20 16.72
N THR A 241 -1.52 -7.91 17.74
CA THR A 241 -0.93 -7.26 18.92
C THR A 241 0.56 -7.45 18.95
N PHE A 242 1.23 -6.31 19.07
CA PHE A 242 2.66 -6.22 19.23
C PHE A 242 3.04 -6.17 20.71
N PRO A 243 4.19 -6.76 21.09
CA PRO A 243 4.66 -6.75 22.48
C PRO A 243 5.16 -5.38 22.96
N PHE A 244 5.24 -4.39 22.07
CA PHE A 244 5.64 -3.02 22.36
C PHE A 244 5.16 -2.10 21.22
N THR A 245 5.22 -0.78 21.41
CA THR A 245 4.66 0.18 20.47
C THR A 245 5.63 0.49 19.32
N ILE A 246 5.12 0.43 18.09
CA ILE A 246 5.82 0.84 16.86
C ILE A 246 4.89 1.78 16.11
N ASP A 247 5.23 3.07 16.10
CA ASP A 247 4.49 4.11 15.42
C ASP A 247 5.22 4.49 14.12
N ILE A 248 4.47 4.52 13.02
CA ILE A 248 4.95 4.94 11.71
C ILE A 248 4.21 6.24 11.35
N LYS A 249 4.95 7.33 11.24
CA LYS A 249 4.38 8.67 11.07
C LYS A 249 4.78 9.25 9.72
N LEU A 250 3.83 9.24 8.80
CA LEU A 250 3.91 9.99 7.55
C LEU A 250 2.53 10.55 7.22
N ALA A 251 2.43 11.88 7.24
CA ALA A 251 1.27 12.57 6.70
C ALA A 251 1.31 12.52 5.17
N ASP A 252 0.14 12.52 4.55
CA ASP A 252 -0.04 12.71 3.11
C ASP A 252 0.66 11.67 2.21
N VAL A 253 0.92 10.47 2.73
CA VAL A 253 1.37 9.30 1.97
C VAL A 253 0.31 8.20 2.04
N GLY A 254 -0.01 7.60 0.90
CA GLY A 254 -0.97 6.51 0.78
C GLY A 254 -0.44 5.32 -0.03
N GLY A 255 -1.23 4.24 -0.04
CA GLY A 255 -0.99 3.01 -0.79
C GLY A 255 0.04 2.06 -0.14
N PRO A 256 0.09 0.79 -0.55
CA PRO A 256 0.77 -0.27 0.21
C PRO A 256 2.28 -0.37 -0.07
N SER A 257 2.81 0.51 -0.92
CA SER A 257 4.09 0.28 -1.60
C SER A 257 5.35 0.60 -0.78
N ALA A 258 5.19 1.03 0.47
CA ALA A 258 6.25 1.37 1.40
C ALA A 258 6.57 0.24 2.42
N GLY A 259 5.75 -0.82 2.44
CA GLY A 259 5.82 -1.89 3.45
C GLY A 259 7.22 -2.48 3.65
N LEU A 260 7.91 -2.85 2.58
CA LEU A 260 9.28 -3.37 2.66
C LEU A 260 10.23 -2.38 3.37
N MET A 261 10.15 -1.10 3.03
CA MET A 261 11.07 -0.08 3.55
C MET A 261 10.79 0.25 5.03
N PHE A 262 9.53 0.17 5.45
CA PHE A 262 9.19 0.25 6.87
C PHE A 262 9.68 -0.98 7.64
N ALA A 263 9.50 -2.18 7.10
CA ALA A 263 9.93 -3.40 7.76
C ALA A 263 11.46 -3.39 7.99
N LEU A 264 12.23 -3.01 6.96
CA LEU A 264 13.68 -2.84 7.07
C LEU A 264 14.07 -1.74 8.07
N GLY A 265 13.33 -0.62 8.11
CA GLY A 265 13.58 0.46 9.07
C GLY A 265 13.31 0.05 10.52
N ILE A 266 12.26 -0.75 10.76
CA ILE A 266 11.95 -1.33 12.07
C ILE A 266 13.06 -2.31 12.47
N TYR A 267 13.46 -3.20 11.57
CA TYR A 267 14.54 -4.16 11.80
C TYR A 267 15.85 -3.44 12.17
N ASP A 268 16.21 -2.39 11.42
CA ASP A 268 17.40 -1.58 11.65
C ASP A 268 17.38 -0.91 13.03
N LYS A 269 16.26 -0.26 13.40
CA LYS A 269 16.14 0.37 14.73
C LYS A 269 16.14 -0.62 15.90
N LEU A 270 15.80 -1.90 15.66
CA LEU A 270 15.77 -2.96 16.68
C LEU A 270 17.05 -3.81 16.72
N THR A 271 18.00 -3.60 15.81
CA THR A 271 19.26 -4.35 15.74
C THR A 271 20.49 -3.44 15.88
N PRO A 272 21.61 -3.94 16.44
CA PRO A 272 22.84 -3.16 16.49
C PRO A 272 23.46 -2.97 15.09
N GLY A 273 23.82 -1.73 14.78
CA GLY A 273 24.55 -1.37 13.57
C GLY A 273 23.65 -0.99 12.40
N SER A 274 24.12 -0.08 11.54
CA SER A 274 23.38 0.36 10.36
C SER A 274 23.31 -0.73 9.29
N LEU A 275 22.12 -1.02 8.77
CA LEU A 275 21.88 -1.90 7.63
C LEU A 275 22.53 -1.35 6.36
N THR A 276 22.52 -0.03 6.18
CA THR A 276 22.99 0.61 4.94
C THR A 276 24.49 0.83 4.91
N GLY A 277 25.17 0.80 6.07
CA GLY A 277 26.59 1.13 6.17
C GLY A 277 26.92 2.55 5.72
N GLY A 278 25.96 3.48 5.81
CA GLY A 278 26.09 4.86 5.32
C GLY A 278 25.91 5.03 3.81
N ARG A 279 25.59 3.95 3.07
CA ARG A 279 25.23 4.04 1.64
C ARG A 279 23.82 4.61 1.47
N PHE A 280 23.57 5.18 0.29
CA PHE A 280 22.23 5.59 -0.07
C PHE A 280 21.49 4.45 -0.74
N VAL A 281 20.59 3.82 0.02
CA VAL A 281 19.68 2.79 -0.46
C VAL A 281 18.25 3.34 -0.46
N ALA A 282 17.58 3.23 -1.59
CA ALA A 282 16.16 3.46 -1.70
C ALA A 282 15.44 2.16 -2.07
N GLY A 283 14.12 2.14 -2.03
CA GLY A 283 13.36 1.00 -2.50
C GLY A 283 11.86 1.16 -2.39
N THR A 284 11.16 0.12 -2.80
CA THR A 284 9.70 0.00 -2.74
C THR A 284 9.33 -1.48 -2.69
N GLY A 285 8.07 -1.75 -2.34
CA GLY A 285 7.52 -3.09 -2.31
C GLY A 285 6.43 -3.15 -1.27
N THR A 286 5.31 -3.80 -1.61
CA THR A 286 4.41 -4.28 -0.58
C THR A 286 5.11 -5.38 0.20
N ILE A 287 4.64 -5.67 1.41
CA ILE A 287 5.12 -6.80 2.20
C ILE A 287 3.93 -7.44 2.88
N ASP A 288 3.90 -8.78 2.91
CA ASP A 288 2.93 -9.52 3.70
C ASP A 288 3.52 -9.98 5.03
N ASP A 289 2.66 -10.51 5.91
CA ASP A 289 3.02 -11.01 7.25
C ASP A 289 4.03 -12.16 7.22
N THR A 290 4.21 -12.80 6.06
CA THR A 290 5.20 -13.88 5.89
C THR A 290 6.58 -13.35 5.56
N GLY A 291 6.70 -12.07 5.18
CA GLY A 291 7.91 -11.43 4.71
C GLY A 291 8.07 -11.45 3.19
N LYS A 292 7.06 -11.88 2.42
CA LYS A 292 7.10 -11.85 0.96
C LYS A 292 6.91 -10.43 0.45
N VAL A 293 7.79 -10.02 -0.46
CA VAL A 293 7.70 -8.74 -1.15
C VAL A 293 6.78 -8.90 -2.37
N GLY A 294 5.81 -8.00 -2.50
CA GLY A 294 4.87 -7.98 -3.61
C GLY A 294 5.08 -6.83 -4.58
N PRO A 295 4.39 -6.89 -5.73
CA PRO A 295 4.51 -5.89 -6.78
C PRO A 295 3.91 -4.54 -6.37
N ILE A 296 4.31 -3.49 -7.08
CA ILE A 296 3.82 -2.13 -6.90
C ILE A 296 3.52 -1.44 -8.23
N GLY A 297 2.77 -0.34 -8.17
CA GLY A 297 2.55 0.58 -9.29
C GLY A 297 3.63 1.66 -9.39
N GLY A 298 3.87 2.15 -10.62
CA GLY A 298 4.72 3.32 -10.90
C GLY A 298 6.22 3.12 -10.62
N ILE A 299 6.75 1.91 -10.85
CA ILE A 299 8.16 1.59 -10.56
C ILE A 299 9.13 2.50 -11.34
N GLU A 300 8.79 2.88 -12.57
CA GLU A 300 9.63 3.75 -13.40
C GLU A 300 9.85 5.10 -12.70
N MET A 301 8.77 5.75 -12.26
CA MET A 301 8.81 7.04 -11.55
C MET A 301 9.51 6.96 -10.19
N LYS A 302 9.36 5.82 -9.50
CA LYS A 302 10.04 5.57 -8.23
C LYS A 302 11.56 5.47 -8.37
N THR A 303 12.04 4.81 -9.43
CA THR A 303 13.50 4.73 -9.68
C THR A 303 14.09 6.10 -10.02
N VAL A 304 13.37 6.92 -10.80
CA VAL A 304 13.75 8.31 -11.10
C VAL A 304 13.78 9.14 -9.82
N GLY A 305 12.73 9.07 -9.00
CA GLY A 305 12.64 9.76 -7.71
C GLY A 305 13.74 9.36 -6.73
N ALA A 306 14.08 8.08 -6.64
CA ALA A 306 15.21 7.60 -5.84
C ALA A 306 16.54 8.17 -6.34
N ARG A 307 16.78 8.11 -7.64
CA ARG A 307 18.07 8.55 -8.20
C ARG A 307 18.24 10.05 -8.09
N SER A 308 17.19 10.85 -8.29
CA SER A 308 17.24 12.31 -8.16
C SER A 308 17.61 12.76 -6.74
N GLN A 309 17.28 11.95 -5.73
CA GLN A 309 17.66 12.18 -4.33
C GLN A 309 19.06 11.65 -3.98
N GLY A 310 19.73 10.95 -4.90
CA GLY A 310 21.11 10.48 -4.73
C GLY A 310 21.25 8.99 -4.39
N ALA A 311 20.17 8.21 -4.49
CA ALA A 311 20.26 6.76 -4.28
C ALA A 311 21.26 6.10 -5.23
N GLN A 312 22.04 5.17 -4.68
CA GLN A 312 23.00 4.35 -5.41
C GLN A 312 22.42 2.96 -5.69
N TYR A 313 21.60 2.47 -4.76
CA TYR A 313 20.94 1.17 -4.83
C TYR A 313 19.43 1.34 -4.70
N PHE A 314 18.67 0.51 -5.41
CA PHE A 314 17.22 0.50 -5.35
C PHE A 314 16.70 -0.93 -5.17
N LEU A 315 16.13 -1.23 -3.99
CA LEU A 315 15.48 -2.51 -3.72
C LEU A 315 14.18 -2.57 -4.54
N THR A 316 14.12 -3.56 -5.44
CA THR A 316 13.08 -3.70 -6.46
C THR A 316 12.36 -5.04 -6.27
N PRO A 317 11.02 -5.04 -6.10
CA PRO A 317 10.24 -6.27 -6.11
C PRO A 317 10.52 -7.08 -7.37
N ALA A 318 10.73 -8.38 -7.24
CA ALA A 318 11.08 -9.24 -8.36
C ALA A 318 10.07 -9.17 -9.52
N GLU A 319 8.78 -9.05 -9.19
CA GLU A 319 7.69 -8.92 -10.16
C GLU A 319 7.72 -7.60 -10.94
N ASN A 320 8.37 -6.55 -10.40
CA ASN A 320 8.56 -5.27 -11.09
C ASN A 320 9.90 -5.15 -11.84
N CYS A 321 10.81 -6.12 -11.72
CA CYS A 321 12.16 -6.00 -12.28
C CYS A 321 12.19 -5.74 -13.78
N ALA A 322 11.38 -6.45 -14.57
CA ALA A 322 11.35 -6.29 -16.03
C ALA A 322 10.90 -4.87 -16.43
N ALA A 323 9.95 -4.29 -15.69
CA ALA A 323 9.50 -2.91 -15.91
C ALA A 323 10.57 -1.89 -15.49
N ALA A 324 11.17 -2.06 -14.30
CA ALA A 324 12.22 -1.19 -13.78
C ALA A 324 13.49 -1.19 -14.65
N ALA A 325 13.86 -2.35 -15.19
CA ALA A 325 15.06 -2.52 -16.00
C ALA A 325 14.97 -1.85 -17.38
N LYS A 326 13.77 -1.48 -17.86
CA LYS A 326 13.58 -0.85 -19.17
C LYS A 326 14.28 0.50 -19.27
N ASP A 327 14.17 1.31 -18.22
CA ASP A 327 14.65 2.68 -18.17
C ASP A 327 15.27 3.00 -16.79
N THR A 328 16.32 2.25 -16.43
CA THR A 328 17.02 2.46 -15.16
C THR A 328 17.85 3.74 -15.21
N PRO A 329 17.65 4.70 -14.28
CA PRO A 329 18.46 5.92 -14.24
C PRO A 329 19.96 5.65 -14.10
N SER A 330 20.78 6.40 -14.81
CA SER A 330 22.23 6.25 -14.76
C SER A 330 22.77 6.44 -13.34
N GLY A 331 23.62 5.49 -12.90
CA GLY A 331 24.19 5.46 -11.56
C GLY A 331 23.26 4.91 -10.48
N LEU A 332 22.08 4.39 -10.84
CA LEU A 332 21.22 3.61 -9.96
C LEU A 332 21.40 2.11 -10.24
N ARG A 333 21.68 1.32 -9.20
CA ARG A 333 21.72 -0.13 -9.29
C ARG A 333 20.43 -0.74 -8.76
N LEU A 334 19.67 -1.42 -9.62
CA LEU A 334 18.50 -2.17 -9.21
C LEU A 334 18.92 -3.49 -8.55
N VAL A 335 18.33 -3.77 -7.38
CA VAL A 335 18.56 -4.96 -6.59
C VAL A 335 17.25 -5.74 -6.48
N LYS A 336 17.20 -6.93 -7.06
CA LYS A 336 15.99 -7.77 -7.06
C LYS A 336 15.76 -8.39 -5.68
N VAL A 337 14.53 -8.26 -5.15
CA VAL A 337 14.11 -8.88 -3.88
C VAL A 337 12.76 -9.58 -4.02
N ASN A 338 12.61 -10.78 -3.45
CA ASN A 338 11.35 -11.51 -3.34
C ASN A 338 10.82 -11.52 -1.90
N THR A 339 11.71 -11.34 -0.92
CA THR A 339 11.40 -11.38 0.50
C THR A 339 12.19 -10.31 1.27
N ILE A 340 11.83 -10.09 2.53
CA ILE A 340 12.62 -9.26 3.44
C ILE A 340 14.02 -9.85 3.69
N ASP A 341 14.15 -11.18 3.73
CA ASP A 341 15.45 -11.86 3.81
C ASP A 341 16.37 -11.51 2.64
N ASP A 342 15.85 -11.53 1.41
CA ASP A 342 16.62 -11.12 0.21
C ASP A 342 17.13 -9.69 0.36
N ALA A 343 16.28 -8.79 0.89
CA ALA A 343 16.64 -7.40 1.12
C ALA A 343 17.71 -7.24 2.23
N LEU A 344 17.58 -7.95 3.33
CA LEU A 344 18.55 -7.95 4.44
C LEU A 344 19.91 -8.51 3.98
N ALA A 345 19.91 -9.59 3.20
CA ALA A 345 21.11 -10.16 2.59
C ALA A 345 21.78 -9.15 1.65
N ALA A 346 21.02 -8.51 0.76
CA ALA A 346 21.55 -7.49 -0.13
C ALA A 346 22.12 -6.27 0.62
N LEU A 347 21.44 -5.81 1.68
CA LEU A 347 21.91 -4.70 2.52
C LEU A 347 23.21 -5.05 3.25
N LYS A 348 23.35 -6.29 3.72
CA LYS A 348 24.59 -6.80 4.31
C LYS A 348 25.76 -6.72 3.33
N ASP A 349 25.56 -7.13 2.07
CA ASP A 349 26.59 -7.08 1.03
C ASP A 349 26.91 -5.63 0.62
N ILE A 350 25.88 -4.77 0.50
CA ILE A 350 26.06 -3.32 0.24
C ILE A 350 26.89 -2.66 1.33
N ARG A 351 26.62 -2.98 2.60
CA ARG A 351 27.38 -2.49 3.75
C ARG A 351 28.83 -3.01 3.73
N GLY A 352 29.03 -4.27 3.37
CA GLY A 352 30.36 -4.90 3.27
C GLY A 352 31.19 -4.42 2.09
N GLY A 353 30.53 -3.89 1.04
CA GLY A 353 31.18 -3.52 -0.22
C GLY A 353 31.22 -4.66 -1.25
N ASP A 354 30.68 -5.84 -0.90
CA ASP A 354 30.65 -7.07 -1.70
C ASP A 354 29.55 -7.03 -2.77
N THR A 355 29.54 -5.97 -3.57
CA THR A 355 28.39 -5.67 -4.41
C THR A 355 28.39 -6.42 -5.74
N ALA A 356 29.45 -7.14 -6.13
CA ALA A 356 29.55 -7.75 -7.46
C ALA A 356 28.34 -8.65 -7.80
N ASP A 357 27.93 -9.47 -6.82
CA ASP A 357 26.95 -10.54 -6.99
C ASP A 357 25.52 -10.19 -6.52
N LEU A 358 25.25 -8.91 -6.19
CA LEU A 358 23.88 -8.51 -5.82
C LEU A 358 22.88 -8.91 -6.91
N PRO A 359 21.73 -9.51 -6.54
CA PRO A 359 20.70 -9.92 -7.49
C PRO A 359 20.27 -8.74 -8.38
N LYS A 360 20.36 -8.91 -9.69
CA LYS A 360 20.07 -7.86 -10.67
C LYS A 360 18.66 -8.01 -11.22
N CYS A 361 18.01 -6.90 -11.51
CA CYS A 361 16.86 -6.90 -12.40
C CYS A 361 17.32 -7.02 -13.86
N THR A 362 16.68 -7.90 -14.62
CA THR A 362 16.89 -8.07 -16.06
C THR A 362 15.62 -7.70 -16.81
N LYS A 363 15.78 -7.29 -18.07
CA LYS A 363 14.66 -6.94 -18.98
C LYS A 363 13.83 -8.16 -19.36
#